data_AF-A0A645FUP2-F1
#
_entry.id   AF-A0A645FUP2-F1
#
_cell.length_a   1.000
_cell.length_b   1.000
_cell.length_c   1.000
_cell.angle_alpha   90.00
_cell.angle_beta   90.00
_cell.angle_gamma   90.00
#
_symmetry.space_group_name_H-M   'P 1'
#
loop_
_entity.id
_entity.type
_entity.pdbx_description
1 polymer ?
#
loop_
_entity_poly.entity_id
_entity_poly.type
_entity_poly.pdbx_seq_one_letter_code
_entity_poly.pdbx_strand_id
1 'polypeptide(L)'
;MAAALERHLQAEGRSLDVFVQVNTSGEASKYGLPPDDVQDFIKELPAFPALRVRGLMTLALFSGEAERVRQCFILLRNLRDQLRLKAPASIGLNELSMGMSGDFELAIEEGATVVRVGQAIFGARAVPDSYYWPKETGGMLP
;
A
#
# COMPACT_ATOMS: atom_id res chain seq x y z
N MET A 1 5.00 -13.04 1.90
CA MET A 1 3.65 -12.75 1.32
C MET A 1 3.65 -12.84 -0.21
N ALA A 2 4.52 -12.11 -0.92
CA ALA A 2 4.58 -12.12 -2.40
C ALA A 2 4.70 -13.54 -3.01
N ALA A 3 5.63 -14.37 -2.52
CA ALA A 3 5.79 -15.75 -2.99
C ALA A 3 4.52 -16.62 -2.84
N ALA A 4 3.73 -16.39 -1.78
CA ALA A 4 2.48 -17.11 -1.60
C ALA A 4 1.44 -16.65 -2.63
N LEU A 5 1.30 -15.34 -2.86
CA LEU A 5 0.38 -14.80 -3.87
C LEU A 5 0.76 -15.25 -5.28
N GLU A 6 2.04 -15.18 -5.64
CA GLU A 6 2.59 -15.70 -6.90
C GLU A 6 2.18 -17.16 -7.11
N ARG A 7 2.43 -18.03 -6.12
CA ARG A 7 2.12 -19.46 -6.22
C ARG A 7 0.63 -19.72 -6.51
N HIS A 8 -0.27 -18.97 -5.88
CA HIS A 8 -1.72 -19.12 -6.13
C HIS A 8 -2.11 -18.60 -7.51
N LEU A 9 -1.59 -17.44 -7.92
CA LEU A 9 -1.87 -16.88 -9.25
C LEU A 9 -1.35 -17.80 -10.37
N GLN A 10 -0.17 -18.39 -10.20
CA GLN A 10 0.36 -19.39 -11.13
C GLN A 10 -0.53 -20.64 -11.21
N ALA A 11 -0.99 -21.15 -10.07
CA ALA A 11 -1.91 -22.30 -10.04
C ALA A 11 -3.25 -22.01 -10.75
N GLU A 12 -3.70 -20.75 -10.75
CA GLU A 12 -4.91 -20.31 -11.45
C GLU A 12 -4.65 -19.86 -12.90
N GLY A 13 -3.39 -19.82 -13.36
CA GLY A 13 -3.03 -19.29 -14.69
C GLY A 13 -3.34 -17.80 -14.84
N ARG A 14 -3.26 -17.03 -13.76
CA ARG A 14 -3.62 -15.60 -13.69
C ARG A 14 -2.42 -14.73 -13.39
N SER A 15 -2.58 -13.43 -13.62
CA SER A 15 -1.64 -12.41 -13.17
C SER A 15 -2.41 -11.24 -12.56
N LEU A 16 -1.75 -10.48 -11.70
CA LEU A 16 -2.36 -9.38 -10.95
C LEU A 16 -1.49 -8.13 -11.00
N ASP A 17 -2.13 -6.98 -11.22
CA ASP A 17 -1.48 -5.69 -11.03
C ASP A 17 -1.36 -5.40 -9.53
N VAL A 18 -0.15 -5.13 -9.07
CA VAL A 18 0.16 -4.95 -7.65
C VAL A 18 0.96 -3.69 -7.38
N PHE A 19 0.84 -3.20 -6.15
CA PHE A 19 1.67 -2.15 -5.59
C PHE A 19 2.53 -2.72 -4.47
N VAL A 20 3.76 -2.23 -4.34
CA VAL A 20 4.60 -2.50 -3.16
C VAL A 20 4.24 -1.52 -2.07
N GLN A 21 3.73 -2.01 -0.93
CA GLN A 21 3.38 -1.17 0.20
C GLN A 21 4.61 -0.81 1.02
N VAL A 22 4.82 0.49 1.22
CA VAL A 22 5.93 1.08 1.98
C VAL A 22 5.36 1.76 3.22
N ASN A 23 5.97 1.51 4.37
CA ASN A 23 5.64 2.23 5.60
C ASN A 23 6.40 3.56 5.64
N THR A 24 5.76 4.64 5.17
CA THR A 24 6.34 6.00 5.21
C THR A 24 6.00 6.77 6.48
N SER A 25 5.13 6.21 7.33
CA SER A 25 4.71 6.82 8.59
C SER A 25 5.71 6.63 9.74
N GLY A 26 6.56 5.60 9.65
CA GLY A 26 7.46 5.18 10.74
C GLY A 26 6.76 4.48 11.91
N GLU A 27 5.44 4.31 11.87
CA GLU A 27 4.70 3.62 12.93
C GLU A 27 4.90 2.10 12.83
N ALA A 28 5.45 1.48 13.87
CA ALA A 28 5.67 0.02 13.92
C ALA A 28 4.38 -0.80 13.84
N SER A 29 3.24 -0.19 14.16
CA SER A 29 1.90 -0.79 14.04
C SER A 29 1.39 -0.87 12.60
N LYS A 30 2.02 -0.16 11.65
CA LYS A 30 1.59 -0.14 10.25
C LYS A 30 2.35 -1.15 9.41
N TYR A 31 1.60 -1.83 8.55
CA TYR A 31 2.13 -2.75 7.56
C TYR A 31 2.87 -2.00 6.44
N GLY A 32 3.79 -2.71 5.80
CA GLY A 32 4.61 -2.22 4.69
C GLY A 32 6.09 -2.38 4.99
N LEU A 33 6.88 -2.37 3.93
CA LEU A 33 8.34 -2.42 4.05
C LEU A 33 8.87 -1.08 4.57
N PRO A 34 9.90 -1.07 5.42
CA PRO A 34 10.72 0.11 5.65
C PRO A 34 11.25 0.65 4.30
N PRO A 35 11.36 1.97 4.11
CA PRO A 35 11.87 2.56 2.86
C PRO A 35 13.20 1.97 2.38
N ASP A 36 14.11 1.70 3.33
CA ASP A 36 15.46 1.20 3.04
C ASP A 36 15.46 -0.24 2.47
N ASP A 37 14.44 -1.04 2.80
CA ASP A 37 14.32 -2.43 2.36
C ASP A 37 13.66 -2.56 0.97
N VAL A 38 13.00 -1.50 0.48
CA VAL A 38 12.19 -1.56 -0.74
C VAL A 38 13.04 -1.84 -1.97
N GLN A 39 14.26 -1.30 -2.02
CA GLN A 39 15.14 -1.49 -3.17
C GLN A 39 15.51 -2.97 -3.35
N ASP A 40 15.86 -3.65 -2.26
CA ASP A 40 16.27 -5.05 -2.31
C ASP A 40 15.08 -5.96 -2.62
N PHE A 41 13.91 -5.68 -2.04
CA PHE A 41 12.69 -6.39 -2.40
C PHE A 41 12.34 -6.25 -3.88
N ILE A 42 12.44 -5.06 -4.47
CA ILE A 42 12.18 -4.84 -5.90
C ILE A 42 13.09 -5.66 -6.81
N LYS A 43 14.34 -5.91 -6.40
CA LYS A 43 15.28 -6.75 -7.16
C LYS A 43 14.86 -8.21 -7.19
N GLU A 44 14.10 -8.67 -6.20
CA GLU A 44 13.59 -10.04 -6.11
C GLU A 44 12.32 -10.25 -6.94
N LEU A 45 11.53 -9.20 -7.17
CA LEU A 45 10.24 -9.27 -7.86
C LEU A 45 10.26 -9.84 -9.29
N PRO A 46 11.34 -9.78 -10.09
CA PRO A 46 11.40 -10.50 -11.37
C PRO A 46 11.20 -12.01 -11.26
N ALA A 47 11.43 -12.61 -10.09
CA ALA A 47 11.14 -14.02 -9.83
C ALA A 47 9.64 -14.34 -9.68
N PHE A 48 8.77 -13.33 -9.66
CA PHE A 48 7.32 -13.45 -9.48
C PHE A 48 6.56 -12.90 -10.69
N PRO A 49 6.61 -13.59 -11.85
CA PRO A 49 6.07 -13.07 -13.11
C PRO A 49 4.54 -12.91 -13.12
N ALA A 50 3.78 -13.54 -12.24
CA ALA A 50 2.35 -13.28 -12.12
C ALA A 50 2.04 -11.97 -11.37
N LEU A 51 3.02 -11.37 -10.70
CA LEU A 51 2.89 -10.08 -10.02
C LEU A 51 3.38 -8.94 -10.92
N ARG A 52 2.43 -8.26 -11.58
CA ARG A 52 2.72 -7.10 -12.43
C ARG A 52 2.82 -5.85 -11.57
N VAL A 53 4.02 -5.53 -11.13
CA VAL A 53 4.27 -4.36 -10.30
C VAL A 53 3.99 -3.09 -11.10
N ARG A 54 3.15 -2.22 -10.56
CA ARG A 54 2.74 -0.94 -11.17
C ARG A 54 3.40 0.28 -10.53
N GLY A 55 3.70 0.18 -9.24
CA GLY A 55 4.08 1.32 -8.42
C GLY A 55 4.24 1.02 -6.95
N LEU A 56 4.30 2.09 -6.17
CA LEU A 56 4.37 2.03 -4.72
C LEU A 56 3.03 2.45 -4.09
N MET A 57 2.76 1.95 -2.89
CA MET A 57 1.59 2.30 -2.11
C MET A 57 1.99 2.69 -0.69
N THR A 58 1.28 3.63 -0.07
CA THR A 58 1.43 3.89 1.36
C THR A 58 0.12 4.27 2.04
N LEU A 59 0.11 4.10 3.36
CA LEU A 59 -0.83 4.70 4.29
C LEU A 59 -0.07 5.74 5.10
N ALA A 60 -0.39 7.02 4.90
CA ALA A 60 0.24 8.10 5.66
C ALA A 60 -0.08 8.00 7.16
N LEU A 61 0.68 8.72 7.98
CA LEU A 61 0.42 8.90 9.41
C LEU A 61 -1.05 9.31 9.65
N PHE A 62 -1.71 8.73 10.65
CA PHE A 62 -3.03 9.22 11.05
C PHE A 62 -2.83 10.42 11.98
N SER A 63 -2.82 11.63 11.40
CA SER A 63 -2.56 12.87 12.12
C SER A 63 -3.40 14.01 11.55
N GLY A 64 -3.78 14.96 12.41
CA GLY A 64 -4.37 16.23 11.99
C GLY A 64 -3.34 17.24 11.47
N GLU A 65 -2.03 16.96 11.63
CA GLU A 65 -0.95 17.81 11.13
C GLU A 65 -0.69 17.51 9.64
N ALA A 66 -1.30 18.31 8.76
CA ALA A 66 -1.21 18.16 7.30
C ALA A 66 0.23 18.05 6.77
N GLU A 67 1.17 18.78 7.38
CA GLU A 67 2.58 18.74 6.96
C GLU A 67 3.20 17.36 7.20
N ARG A 68 2.92 16.70 8.32
CA ARG A 68 3.41 15.34 8.58
C ARG A 68 2.84 14.32 7.61
N VAL A 69 1.57 14.47 7.25
CA VAL A 69 0.92 13.64 6.23
C VAL A 69 1.59 13.86 4.87
N ARG A 70 1.84 15.13 4.49
CA ARG A 70 2.54 15.49 3.25
C ARG A 70 3.93 14.88 3.18
N GLN A 71 4.70 14.89 4.26
CA GLN A 71 6.03 14.27 4.31
C GLN A 71 6.00 12.77 4.00
N CYS A 72 4.93 12.05 4.38
CA CYS A 72 4.75 10.64 4.02
C CYS A 72 4.61 10.45 2.49
N PHE A 73 3.92 11.37 1.81
CA PHE A 73 3.70 11.32 0.36
C PHE A 73 4.95 11.76 -0.42
N ILE A 74 5.63 12.81 0.04
CA ILE A 74 6.92 13.25 -0.50
C ILE A 74 7.93 12.10 -0.44
N LEU A 75 8.03 11.41 0.70
CA LEU A 75 8.92 10.27 0.87
C LEU A 75 8.61 9.16 -0.15
N LEU A 76 7.33 8.78 -0.31
CA LEU A 76 6.95 7.74 -1.27
C LEU A 76 7.28 8.13 -2.71
N ARG A 77 7.00 9.38 -3.10
CA ARG A 77 7.31 9.92 -4.44
C ARG A 77 8.81 9.86 -4.72
N ASN A 78 9.61 10.40 -3.81
CA ASN A 78 11.06 10.46 -3.96
C ASN A 78 11.65 9.04 -4.03
N LEU A 79 11.15 8.13 -3.19
CA LEU A 79 11.57 6.73 -3.22
C LEU A 79 11.26 6.07 -4.57
N ARG A 80 10.04 6.23 -5.10
CA ARG A 80 9.68 5.76 -6.45
C ARG A 80 10.66 6.29 -7.50
N ASP A 81 10.93 7.59 -7.49
CA ASP A 81 11.80 8.22 -8.50
C ASP A 81 13.23 7.69 -8.46
N GLN A 82 13.78 7.49 -7.26
CA GLN A 82 15.09 6.88 -7.10
C GLN A 82 15.12 5.42 -7.57
N LEU A 83 14.08 4.66 -7.26
CA LEU A 83 13.99 3.25 -7.62
C LEU A 83 13.79 3.04 -9.12
N ARG A 84 13.03 3.90 -9.81
CA ARG A 84 12.83 3.83 -11.27
C ARG A 84 14.14 3.83 -12.05
N LEU A 85 15.17 4.52 -11.54
CA LEU A 85 16.49 4.59 -12.19
C LEU A 85 17.29 3.29 -12.08
N LYS A 86 16.94 2.42 -11.12
CA LYS A 86 17.70 1.22 -10.76
C LYS A 86 16.88 -0.07 -10.90
N ALA A 87 15.57 0.05 -11.13
CA ALA A 87 14.67 -1.10 -11.17
C ALA A 87 14.94 -1.97 -12.39
N PRO A 88 14.75 -3.31 -12.28
CA PRO A 88 14.76 -4.19 -13.43
C PRO A 88 13.72 -3.73 -14.47
N ALA A 89 14.01 -3.91 -15.76
CA ALA A 89 13.13 -3.45 -16.85
C ALA A 89 11.72 -4.07 -16.83
N SER A 90 11.55 -5.23 -16.19
CA SER A 90 10.26 -5.90 -16.00
C SER A 90 9.39 -5.29 -14.89
N ILE A 91 9.93 -4.39 -14.07
CA ILE A 91 9.23 -3.82 -12.92
C ILE A 91 8.73 -2.41 -13.27
N GLY A 92 7.40 -2.25 -13.28
CA GLY A 92 6.76 -0.95 -13.44
C GLY A 92 6.72 -0.19 -12.11
N LEU A 93 7.28 1.03 -12.09
CA LEU A 93 7.23 1.93 -10.92
C LEU A 93 6.70 3.31 -11.33
N ASN A 94 5.60 3.34 -12.07
CA ASN A 94 5.06 4.60 -12.60
C ASN A 94 3.97 5.20 -11.70
N GLU A 95 3.32 4.35 -10.90
CA GLU A 95 2.11 4.73 -10.17
C GLU A 95 2.40 4.94 -8.67
N LEU A 96 1.62 5.81 -8.04
CA LEU A 96 1.63 6.07 -6.60
C LEU A 96 0.22 5.92 -6.07
N SER A 97 -0.01 4.86 -5.30
CA SER A 97 -1.25 4.67 -4.56
C SER A 97 -1.12 5.28 -3.17
N MET A 98 -1.60 6.50 -3.00
CA MET A 98 -1.55 7.23 -1.74
C MET A 98 -2.70 8.24 -1.67
N GLY A 99 -3.13 8.58 -0.47
CA GLY A 99 -4.34 9.38 -0.24
C GLY A 99 -5.60 8.54 -0.06
N MET A 100 -6.39 8.95 0.93
CA MET A 100 -7.69 8.43 1.33
C MET A 100 -8.64 9.61 1.57
N SER A 101 -9.86 9.35 2.04
CA SER A 101 -10.91 10.39 2.16
C SER A 101 -10.54 11.66 2.95
N GLY A 102 -9.52 11.64 3.81
CA GLY A 102 -9.12 12.81 4.61
C GLY A 102 -7.86 13.53 4.12
N ASP A 103 -7.16 13.00 3.11
CA ASP A 103 -5.85 13.50 2.69
C ASP A 103 -5.56 13.32 1.19
N PHE A 104 -6.58 12.99 0.38
CA PHE A 104 -6.39 12.73 -1.04
C PHE A 104 -5.99 14.00 -1.83
N GLU A 105 -6.41 15.20 -1.41
CA GLU A 105 -5.99 16.44 -2.05
C GLU A 105 -4.47 16.65 -1.91
N LEU A 106 -3.94 16.47 -0.68
CA LEU A 106 -2.49 16.51 -0.43
C LEU A 106 -1.76 15.43 -1.23
N ALA A 107 -2.33 14.23 -1.31
CA ALA A 107 -1.74 13.15 -2.08
C ALA A 107 -1.66 13.49 -3.58
N ILE A 108 -2.70 14.11 -4.15
CA ILE A 108 -2.72 14.55 -5.56
C ILE A 108 -1.66 15.62 -5.81
N GLU A 109 -1.55 16.61 -4.92
CA GLU A 109 -0.49 17.64 -5.01
C GLU A 109 0.92 17.02 -5.02
N GLU A 110 1.12 15.95 -4.24
CA GLU A 110 2.38 15.21 -4.19
C GLU A 110 2.51 14.11 -5.26
N GLY A 111 1.60 14.06 -6.22
CA GLY A 111 1.72 13.22 -7.43
C GLY A 111 1.10 11.83 -7.32
N ALA A 112 0.10 11.63 -6.46
CA ALA A 112 -0.69 10.40 -6.45
C ALA A 112 -1.33 10.14 -7.82
N THR A 113 -1.26 8.90 -8.28
CA THR A 113 -1.96 8.43 -9.49
C THR A 113 -3.18 7.59 -9.14
N VAL A 114 -3.26 7.09 -7.91
CA VAL A 114 -4.39 6.33 -7.37
C VAL A 114 -4.69 6.81 -5.95
N VAL A 115 -5.91 7.31 -5.74
CA VAL A 115 -6.46 7.67 -4.42
C VAL A 115 -7.53 6.66 -4.00
N ARG A 116 -7.67 6.41 -2.69
CA ARG A 116 -8.57 5.39 -2.14
C ARG A 116 -9.67 6.02 -1.30
N VAL A 117 -10.71 6.51 -1.95
CA VAL A 117 -11.77 7.29 -1.31
C VAL A 117 -12.94 6.39 -0.93
N GLY A 118 -13.23 6.29 0.37
CA GLY A 118 -14.34 5.49 0.91
C GLY A 118 -15.41 6.39 1.54
N GLN A 119 -15.17 6.84 2.77
CA GLN A 119 -16.14 7.61 3.55
C GLN A 119 -16.63 8.88 2.85
N ALA A 120 -15.78 9.58 2.10
CA ALA A 120 -16.22 10.78 1.38
C ALA A 120 -17.18 10.49 0.22
N ILE A 121 -17.23 9.25 -0.29
CA ILE A 121 -18.18 8.81 -1.33
C ILE A 121 -19.41 8.16 -0.69
N PHE A 122 -19.21 7.25 0.27
CA PHE A 122 -20.27 6.38 0.81
C PHE A 122 -20.82 6.80 2.18
N GLY A 123 -20.23 7.81 2.81
CA GLY A 123 -20.55 8.19 4.19
C GLY A 123 -19.91 7.26 5.24
N ALA A 124 -20.18 7.56 6.51
CA ALA A 124 -19.72 6.73 7.62
C ALA A 124 -20.48 5.39 7.67
N ARG A 125 -19.82 4.34 8.16
CA ARG A 125 -20.50 3.05 8.39
C ARG A 125 -21.62 3.23 9.42
N ALA A 126 -22.79 2.66 9.14
CA ALA A 126 -23.94 2.72 10.04
C ALA A 126 -23.76 1.90 11.33
N VAL A 127 -22.86 0.90 11.29
CA VAL A 127 -22.59 -0.02 12.41
C VAL A 127 -21.09 -0.17 12.62
N PRO A 128 -20.63 -0.42 13.87
CA PRO A 128 -19.21 -0.56 14.19
C PRO A 128 -18.61 -1.83 13.60
N ASP A 129 -17.29 -1.88 13.47
CA ASP A 129 -16.55 -3.03 12.91
C ASP A 129 -16.86 -4.36 13.62
N SER A 130 -17.17 -4.30 14.92
CA SER A 130 -17.56 -5.46 15.73
C SER A 130 -18.85 -6.15 15.25
N TYR A 131 -19.68 -5.47 14.46
CA TYR A 131 -20.86 -6.07 13.83
C TYR A 131 -20.48 -7.06 12.72
N TYR A 132 -19.46 -6.73 11.92
CA TYR A 132 -19.00 -7.57 10.80
C TYR A 132 -17.94 -8.58 11.21
N TRP A 133 -17.10 -8.21 12.19
CA TRP A 133 -16.03 -9.04 12.72
C TRP A 133 -16.21 -9.21 14.23
N PRO A 134 -17.24 -9.97 14.68
CA PRO A 134 -17.40 -10.25 16.09
C PRO A 134 -16.12 -10.93 16.59
N LYS A 135 -15.46 -10.31 17.57
CA LYS A 135 -14.33 -10.96 18.23
C LYS A 135 -14.88 -12.23 18.86
N GLU A 136 -14.38 -13.39 18.45
CA GLU A 136 -14.68 -14.65 19.14
C GLU A 136 -14.33 -14.44 20.62
N THR A 137 -15.35 -14.28 21.45
CA THR A 137 -15.20 -14.49 22.88
C THR A 137 -14.90 -15.97 23.01
N GLY A 138 -13.66 -16.31 23.39
CA GLY A 138 -13.30 -17.66 23.83
C GLY A 138 -14.19 -18.07 24.99
N GLY A 139 -15.35 -18.62 24.67
CA GLY A 139 -16.25 -19.29 25.58
C GLY A 139 -16.08 -20.78 25.35
N MET A 140 -15.37 -21.42 26.28
CA MET A 140 -15.42 -22.87 26.45
C MET A 140 -16.90 -23.25 26.58
N LEU A 141 -17.42 -24.04 25.63
CA LEU A 141 -18.76 -24.62 25.74
C LEU A 141 -18.78 -25.59 26.93
N PRO A 142 -19.87 -25.65 27.71
CA PRO A 142 -20.03 -26.62 28.79
C PRO A 142 -20.07 -28.07 28.28
#